data_AF-A0A7S2Q360-F1
#
_entry.id   AF-A0A7S2Q360-F1
#
_cell.length_a   1.000
_cell.length_b   1.000
_cell.length_c   1.000
_cell.angle_alpha   90.00
_cell.angle_beta   90.00
_cell.angle_gamma   90.00
#
_symmetry.space_group_name_H-M   'P 1'
#
loop_
_entity.id
_entity.type
_entity.pdbx_description
1 polymer ?
#
loop_
_entity_poly.entity_id
_entity_poly.type
_entity_poly.pdbx_seq_one_letter_code
_entity_poly.pdbx_strand_id
1 'polypeptide(L)'
;MAAAAAADLFDGRADARGFSLEDVASLASVVEGFVTFESLEHLDAARELNHFTGAVLFSPQAQVLLTTMMLLFSSPGHNFTTVQERGLLHQAISQVRTSTQPTPSFWDIAGDALRNFRFARRHGASPFGSRDGFSATELFAIGPRIVEEHGKTRQQSCTLMKEELMSRDPYGTGLVPLAKFYEPMAGPARHTFSYVETIEHLRAVGALDETSARQPQVRIANYILGPANCLTQSPTMSLCCMSECEPLVREIEDRVKAPTATAEQLISVVSNLSSPSVDAPRRIPPSLTERLRSMATQRSGKVPLHGRMFAEWLHVAFPHECPFPHAAESAAVHTPDYWQGKDFSYDDAALAELNAQFANSSQEGFDGASADLSVWPWVQDEVLHMGVEMPDSWAKATFRWLAFAALLVVMCGGLLRAAWAVLLPARPGKPQHARAGAGSCMSRVVLL
;
A
#
# COMPACT_ATOMS: atom_id res chain seq x y z
N MET A 1 -19.73 8.92 8.95
CA MET A 1 -19.17 9.31 10.27
C MET A 1 -17.71 8.88 10.40
N ALA A 2 -17.34 7.63 10.11
CA ALA A 2 -15.96 7.13 10.23
C ALA A 2 -14.94 7.85 9.31
N ALA A 3 -15.31 8.19 8.06
CA ALA A 3 -14.45 8.95 7.15
C ALA A 3 -14.17 10.38 7.64
N ALA A 4 -15.15 11.02 8.29
CA ALA A 4 -14.98 12.35 8.88
C ALA A 4 -14.09 12.30 10.12
N ALA A 5 -14.19 11.26 10.94
CA ALA A 5 -13.30 11.05 12.09
C ALA A 5 -11.86 10.74 11.67
N ALA A 6 -11.67 10.01 10.57
CA ALA A 6 -10.34 9.80 9.98
C ALA A 6 -9.78 11.10 9.39
N ALA A 7 -10.58 11.86 8.63
CA ALA A 7 -10.17 13.17 8.10
C ALA A 7 -9.80 14.15 9.22
N ASP A 8 -10.57 14.22 10.31
CA ASP A 8 -10.25 15.04 11.48
C ASP A 8 -8.95 14.60 12.17
N LEU A 9 -8.61 13.31 12.14
CA LEU A 9 -7.34 12.77 12.66
C LEU A 9 -6.15 13.26 11.82
N PHE A 10 -6.30 13.32 10.48
CA PHE A 10 -5.26 13.77 9.56
C PHE A 10 -5.16 15.31 9.48
N ASP A 11 -6.29 16.02 9.42
CA ASP A 11 -6.35 17.47 9.24
C ASP A 11 -6.13 18.23 10.56
N GLY A 12 -6.60 17.70 11.69
CA GLY A 12 -6.48 18.35 12.99
C GLY A 12 -5.06 18.33 13.59
N ARG A 13 -4.13 17.59 12.98
CA ARG A 13 -2.78 17.35 13.53
C ARG A 13 -1.66 17.43 12.48
N ALA A 14 -1.84 18.18 11.40
CA ALA A 14 -0.82 18.38 10.37
C ALA A 14 0.54 18.91 10.91
N ASP A 15 0.54 19.57 12.07
CA ASP A 15 1.75 20.08 12.75
C ASP A 15 2.45 19.06 13.68
N ALA A 16 1.88 17.88 13.90
CA ALA A 16 2.44 16.84 14.77
C ALA A 16 3.52 16.01 14.06
N ARG A 17 4.58 15.60 14.77
CA ARG A 17 5.72 14.82 14.20
C ARG A 17 5.39 13.35 13.92
N GLY A 18 4.13 12.99 13.74
CA GLY A 18 3.67 11.62 13.50
C GLY A 18 2.45 11.22 14.33
N PHE A 19 2.05 9.96 14.21
CA PHE A 19 0.92 9.36 14.93
C PHE A 19 1.34 8.81 16.29
N SER A 20 0.53 9.07 17.32
CA SER A 20 0.62 8.33 18.57
C SER A 20 0.03 6.92 18.43
N LEU A 21 0.28 6.05 19.41
CA LEU A 21 -0.30 4.70 19.42
C LEU A 21 -1.84 4.73 19.41
N GLU A 22 -2.44 5.72 20.08
CA GLU A 22 -3.89 5.91 20.11
C GLU A 22 -4.43 6.32 18.73
N ASP A 23 -3.69 7.17 18.01
CA ASP A 23 -4.07 7.57 16.65
C ASP A 23 -4.02 6.37 15.70
N VAL A 24 -2.97 5.55 15.79
CA VAL A 24 -2.84 4.31 14.98
C VAL A 24 -3.94 3.31 15.31
N ALA A 25 -4.25 3.10 16.60
CA ALA A 25 -5.32 2.21 17.02
C ALA A 25 -6.70 2.70 16.55
N SER A 26 -6.93 4.02 16.56
CA SER A 26 -8.16 4.63 16.07
C SER A 26 -8.29 4.46 14.56
N LEU A 27 -7.21 4.68 13.81
CA LEU A 27 -7.17 4.46 12.36
C LEU A 27 -7.46 2.99 12.02
N ALA A 28 -6.81 2.04 12.70
CA ALA A 28 -7.06 0.61 12.51
C ALA A 28 -8.53 0.26 12.78
N SER A 29 -9.11 0.76 13.87
CA SER A 29 -10.52 0.54 14.21
C SER A 29 -11.48 1.09 13.15
N VAL A 30 -11.14 2.25 12.56
CA VAL A 30 -11.93 2.84 11.48
C VAL A 30 -11.87 1.99 10.22
N VAL A 31 -10.68 1.54 9.82
CA VAL A 31 -10.49 0.69 8.63
C VAL A 31 -11.21 -0.65 8.80
N GLU A 32 -11.06 -1.32 9.94
CA GLU A 32 -11.79 -2.56 10.25
C GLU A 32 -13.32 -2.36 10.26
N GLY A 33 -13.76 -1.22 10.78
CA GLY A 33 -15.16 -0.82 10.78
C GLY A 33 -15.75 -0.69 9.36
N PHE A 34 -14.99 -0.12 8.42
CA PHE A 34 -15.40 -0.01 7.01
C PHE A 34 -15.54 -1.38 6.36
N VAL A 35 -14.53 -2.24 6.47
CA VAL A 35 -14.57 -3.61 5.89
C VAL A 35 -15.75 -4.40 6.46
N THR A 36 -16.00 -4.27 7.77
CA THR A 36 -17.12 -4.93 8.44
C THR A 36 -18.45 -4.41 7.93
N PHE A 37 -18.65 -3.09 7.88
CA PHE A 37 -19.91 -2.47 7.45
C PHE A 37 -20.25 -2.87 6.01
N GLU A 38 -19.28 -2.77 5.10
CA GLU A 38 -19.45 -3.11 3.69
C GLU A 38 -19.78 -4.61 3.51
N SER A 39 -19.14 -5.48 4.30
CA SER A 39 -19.43 -6.92 4.29
C SER A 39 -20.88 -7.21 4.72
N LEU A 40 -21.44 -6.44 5.65
CA LEU A 40 -22.82 -6.60 6.10
C LEU A 40 -23.81 -6.17 5.01
N GLU A 41 -23.55 -5.07 4.31
CA GLU A 41 -24.38 -4.62 3.18
C GLU A 41 -24.43 -5.67 2.06
N HIS A 42 -23.29 -6.26 1.72
CA HIS A 42 -23.23 -7.35 0.73
C HIS A 42 -23.99 -8.61 1.19
N LEU A 43 -23.96 -8.92 2.49
CA LEU A 43 -24.69 -10.07 3.03
C LEU A 43 -26.20 -9.86 2.98
N ASP A 44 -26.67 -8.66 3.32
CA ASP A 44 -28.09 -8.30 3.23
C ASP A 44 -28.57 -8.30 1.78
N ALA A 45 -27.81 -7.69 0.86
CA ALA A 45 -28.10 -7.73 -0.58
C ALA A 45 -28.15 -9.18 -1.12
N ALA A 46 -27.21 -10.03 -0.71
CA ALA A 46 -27.20 -11.44 -1.09
C ALA A 46 -28.45 -12.19 -0.59
N ARG A 47 -28.95 -11.83 0.60
CA ARG A 47 -30.16 -12.42 1.18
C ARG A 47 -31.41 -12.01 0.42
N GLU A 48 -31.52 -10.75 0.04
CA GLU A 48 -32.60 -10.21 -0.78
C GLU A 48 -32.64 -10.87 -2.17
N LEU A 49 -31.49 -10.96 -2.83
CA LEU A 49 -31.36 -11.55 -4.18
C LEU A 49 -31.75 -13.03 -4.23
N ASN A 50 -31.44 -13.79 -3.18
CA ASN A 50 -31.79 -15.20 -3.07
C ASN A 50 -33.20 -15.44 -2.49
N HIS A 51 -33.95 -14.39 -2.16
CA HIS A 51 -35.28 -14.49 -1.55
C HIS A 51 -35.31 -15.30 -0.24
N PHE A 52 -34.24 -15.23 0.55
CA PHE A 52 -34.13 -15.95 1.81
C PHE A 52 -34.83 -15.20 2.94
N THR A 53 -36.06 -15.61 3.28
CA THR A 53 -36.87 -14.98 4.34
C THR A 53 -36.80 -15.69 5.69
N GLY A 54 -36.28 -16.92 5.74
CA GLY A 54 -36.21 -17.73 6.96
C GLY A 54 -35.24 -17.18 8.02
N ALA A 55 -35.65 -17.18 9.29
CA ALA A 55 -34.80 -16.75 10.41
C ALA A 55 -33.55 -17.63 10.61
N VAL A 56 -33.62 -18.89 10.14
CA VAL A 56 -32.52 -19.85 10.13
C VAL A 56 -32.35 -20.34 8.70
N LEU A 57 -31.11 -20.35 8.22
CA LEU A 57 -30.75 -20.94 6.91
C LEU A 57 -29.98 -22.24 7.14
N PHE A 58 -30.37 -23.30 6.43
CA PHE A 58 -29.63 -24.55 6.47
C PHE A 58 -28.34 -24.45 5.64
N SER A 59 -27.37 -25.33 5.92
CA SER A 59 -26.04 -25.28 5.29
C SER A 59 -26.01 -25.04 3.78
N PRO A 60 -26.86 -25.70 2.93
CA PRO A 60 -26.85 -25.43 1.50
C PRO A 60 -27.29 -23.99 1.15
N GLN A 61 -28.31 -23.47 1.85
CA GLN A 61 -28.79 -22.11 1.65
C GLN A 61 -27.80 -21.08 2.19
N ALA A 62 -27.20 -21.36 3.35
CA ALA A 62 -26.16 -20.52 3.93
C ALA A 62 -24.91 -20.44 3.03
N GLN A 63 -24.52 -21.54 2.40
CA GLN A 63 -23.39 -21.57 1.48
C GLN A 63 -23.69 -20.78 0.20
N VAL A 64 -24.90 -20.92 -0.36
CA VAL A 64 -25.36 -20.08 -1.47
C VAL A 64 -25.34 -18.61 -1.08
N LEU A 65 -25.85 -18.24 0.10
CA LEU A 65 -25.86 -16.86 0.59
C LEU A 65 -24.45 -16.27 0.62
N LEU A 66 -23.50 -16.95 1.28
CA LEU A 66 -22.12 -16.48 1.39
C LEU A 66 -21.40 -16.47 0.03
N THR A 67 -21.69 -17.43 -0.85
CA THR A 67 -21.15 -17.43 -2.22
C THR A 67 -21.68 -16.23 -3.01
N THR A 68 -22.98 -15.92 -2.89
CA THR A 68 -23.56 -14.72 -3.51
C THR A 68 -22.91 -13.47 -2.96
N MET A 69 -22.76 -13.33 -1.63
CA MET A 69 -22.07 -12.20 -1.00
C MET A 69 -20.67 -11.99 -1.60
N MET A 70 -19.88 -13.05 -1.74
CA MET A 70 -18.53 -12.98 -2.34
C MET A 70 -18.55 -12.57 -3.81
N LEU A 71 -19.53 -13.05 -4.59
CA LEU A 71 -19.71 -12.67 -5.99
C LEU A 71 -20.08 -11.19 -6.13
N LEU A 72 -20.97 -10.69 -5.27
CA LEU A 72 -21.34 -9.27 -5.22
C LEU A 72 -20.09 -8.42 -4.91
N PHE A 73 -19.34 -8.83 -3.89
CA PHE A 73 -18.11 -8.15 -3.47
C PHE A 73 -17.05 -8.12 -4.59
N SER A 74 -16.97 -9.17 -5.41
CA SER A 74 -15.99 -9.26 -6.50
C SER A 74 -16.43 -8.60 -7.81
N SER A 75 -17.64 -8.05 -7.87
CA SER A 75 -18.24 -7.49 -9.10
C SER A 75 -18.68 -6.03 -8.91
N PRO A 76 -17.77 -5.11 -8.56
CA PRO A 76 -18.13 -3.70 -8.38
C PRO A 76 -18.71 -3.11 -9.67
N GLY A 77 -19.88 -2.48 -9.54
CA GLY A 77 -20.60 -1.86 -10.66
C GLY A 77 -21.70 -2.73 -11.29
N HIS A 78 -21.78 -4.01 -10.96
CA HIS A 78 -22.94 -4.84 -11.31
C HIS A 78 -24.08 -4.62 -10.32
N ASN A 79 -25.23 -4.14 -10.80
CA ASN A 79 -26.40 -3.93 -9.97
C ASN A 79 -27.35 -5.12 -10.12
N PHE A 80 -27.14 -6.21 -9.37
CA PHE A 80 -27.87 -7.49 -9.53
C PHE A 80 -29.40 -7.45 -9.30
N THR A 81 -30.01 -6.27 -9.24
CA THR A 81 -31.45 -6.04 -9.07
C THR A 81 -32.28 -6.34 -10.34
N THR A 82 -31.70 -6.35 -11.56
CA THR A 82 -32.48 -6.67 -12.78
C THR A 82 -32.63 -8.17 -13.04
N VAL A 83 -33.69 -8.57 -13.75
CA VAL A 83 -33.97 -9.98 -14.11
C VAL A 83 -32.83 -10.60 -14.93
N GLN A 84 -32.20 -9.82 -15.81
CA GLN A 84 -31.06 -10.27 -16.62
C GLN A 84 -29.83 -10.54 -15.75
N GLU A 85 -29.56 -9.68 -14.77
CA GLU A 85 -28.42 -9.84 -13.86
C GLU A 85 -28.65 -10.98 -12.83
N ARG A 86 -29.90 -11.31 -12.48
CA ARG A 86 -30.20 -12.52 -11.70
C ARG A 86 -29.88 -13.81 -12.46
N GLY A 87 -30.11 -13.83 -13.77
CA GLY A 87 -29.68 -14.95 -14.64
C GLY A 87 -28.16 -15.14 -14.61
N LEU A 88 -27.41 -14.03 -14.66
CA LEU A 88 -25.95 -14.03 -14.55
C LEU A 88 -25.49 -14.55 -13.19
N LEU A 89 -26.17 -14.19 -12.10
CA LEU A 89 -25.84 -14.69 -10.76
C LEU A 89 -25.95 -16.21 -10.66
N HIS A 90 -27.03 -16.82 -11.18
CA HIS A 90 -27.17 -18.28 -11.18
C HIS A 90 -26.08 -18.98 -12.00
N GLN A 91 -25.72 -18.40 -13.15
CA GLN A 91 -24.62 -18.88 -13.97
C GLN A 91 -23.29 -18.78 -13.23
N ALA A 92 -23.00 -17.64 -12.61
CA ALA A 92 -21.79 -17.41 -11.83
C ALA A 92 -21.65 -18.39 -10.66
N ILE A 93 -22.74 -18.60 -9.89
CA ILE A 93 -22.78 -19.60 -8.82
C ILE A 93 -22.49 -20.99 -9.37
N SER A 94 -23.08 -21.36 -10.51
CA SER A 94 -22.81 -22.65 -11.13
C SER A 94 -21.34 -22.79 -11.54
N GLN A 95 -20.74 -21.76 -12.11
CA GLN A 95 -19.33 -21.75 -12.53
C GLN A 95 -18.39 -21.93 -11.34
N VAL A 96 -18.57 -21.16 -10.25
CA VAL A 96 -17.70 -21.31 -9.08
C VAL A 96 -17.90 -22.67 -8.40
N ARG A 97 -19.13 -23.18 -8.35
CA ARG A 97 -19.43 -24.49 -7.76
C ARG A 97 -18.80 -25.66 -8.52
N THR A 98 -18.66 -25.55 -9.83
CA THR A 98 -18.05 -26.59 -10.68
C THR A 98 -16.62 -26.23 -11.10
N SER A 99 -15.99 -25.27 -10.43
CA SER A 99 -14.62 -24.87 -10.72
C SER A 99 -13.67 -26.05 -10.55
N THR A 100 -12.80 -26.24 -11.52
CA THR A 100 -11.70 -27.22 -11.47
C THR A 100 -10.34 -26.52 -11.37
N GLN A 101 -10.33 -25.23 -11.05
CA GLN A 101 -9.12 -24.46 -10.80
C GLN A 101 -8.38 -25.00 -9.56
N PRO A 102 -7.05 -24.83 -9.45
CA PRO A 102 -6.27 -25.29 -8.31
C PRO A 102 -6.63 -24.61 -6.99
N THR A 103 -7.08 -23.37 -7.08
CA THR A 103 -7.33 -22.48 -5.95
C THR A 103 -8.80 -22.64 -5.53
N PRO A 104 -9.08 -22.60 -4.22
CA PRO A 104 -10.45 -22.70 -3.73
C PRO A 104 -11.35 -21.64 -4.38
N SER A 105 -12.49 -22.08 -4.92
CA SER A 105 -13.50 -21.19 -5.47
C SER A 105 -14.25 -20.45 -4.35
N PHE A 106 -15.05 -19.44 -4.70
CA PHE A 106 -15.95 -18.80 -3.73
C PHE A 106 -16.93 -19.79 -3.08
N TRP A 107 -17.33 -20.84 -3.80
CA TRP A 107 -18.16 -21.90 -3.26
C TRP A 107 -17.42 -22.69 -2.16
N ASP A 108 -16.16 -23.03 -2.40
CA ASP A 108 -15.32 -23.76 -1.44
C ASP A 108 -15.05 -22.92 -0.20
N ILE A 109 -14.66 -21.66 -0.39
CA ILE A 109 -14.42 -20.68 0.69
C ILE A 109 -15.67 -20.51 1.55
N ALA A 110 -16.86 -20.33 0.94
CA ALA A 110 -18.12 -20.24 1.67
C ALA A 110 -18.43 -21.50 2.46
N GLY A 111 -18.22 -22.67 1.88
CA GLY A 111 -18.42 -23.95 2.56
C GLY A 111 -17.48 -24.13 3.75
N ASP A 112 -16.20 -23.79 3.56
CA ASP A 112 -15.18 -23.86 4.61
C ASP A 112 -15.43 -22.86 5.73
N ALA A 113 -15.86 -21.64 5.42
CA ALA A 113 -16.22 -20.65 6.44
C ALA A 113 -17.33 -21.17 7.38
N LEU A 114 -18.37 -21.78 6.82
CA LEU A 114 -19.46 -22.38 7.60
C LEU A 114 -18.96 -23.55 8.47
N ARG A 115 -18.14 -24.44 7.91
CA ARG A 115 -17.56 -25.59 8.63
C ARG A 115 -16.61 -25.14 9.75
N ASN A 116 -15.73 -24.19 9.46
CA ASN A 116 -14.76 -23.63 10.40
C ASN A 116 -15.46 -22.92 11.56
N PHE A 117 -16.50 -22.15 11.27
CA PHE A 117 -17.31 -21.49 12.32
C PHE A 117 -17.92 -22.50 13.29
N ARG A 118 -18.51 -23.59 12.77
CA ARG A 118 -19.05 -24.67 13.61
C ARG A 118 -17.97 -25.37 14.39
N PHE A 119 -16.84 -25.68 13.75
CA PHE A 119 -15.72 -26.33 14.40
C PHE A 119 -15.18 -25.51 15.57
N ALA A 120 -15.07 -24.18 15.42
CA ALA A 120 -14.64 -23.28 16.48
C ALA A 120 -15.61 -23.29 17.69
N ARG A 121 -16.91 -23.52 17.46
CA ARG A 121 -17.95 -23.53 18.51
C ARG A 121 -18.35 -24.92 19.01
N ARG A 122 -17.68 -25.98 18.55
CA ARG A 122 -18.05 -27.38 18.84
C ARG A 122 -18.18 -27.74 20.33
N HIS A 123 -17.48 -27.02 21.21
CA HIS A 123 -17.48 -27.27 22.66
C HIS A 123 -18.50 -26.40 23.43
N GLY A 124 -19.02 -25.33 22.83
CA GLY A 124 -20.01 -24.43 23.45
C GLY A 124 -21.43 -24.57 22.89
N ALA A 125 -21.59 -25.23 21.74
CA ALA A 125 -22.89 -25.43 21.10
C ALA A 125 -23.66 -26.59 21.75
N SER A 126 -24.97 -26.42 21.95
CA SER A 126 -25.84 -27.48 22.45
C SER A 126 -25.84 -28.67 21.48
N PRO A 127 -25.67 -29.92 21.96
CA PRO A 127 -25.70 -31.10 21.10
C PRO A 127 -27.10 -31.39 20.52
N PHE A 128 -28.14 -30.72 21.03
CA PHE A 128 -29.56 -30.89 20.68
C PHE A 128 -30.12 -29.79 19.76
N GLY A 129 -29.32 -28.79 19.38
CA GLY A 129 -29.74 -27.78 18.39
C GLY A 129 -29.78 -28.33 16.96
N SER A 130 -30.42 -27.60 16.04
CA SER A 130 -30.32 -27.89 14.59
C SER A 130 -28.85 -27.77 14.19
N ARG A 131 -28.16 -28.90 14.13
CA ARG A 131 -26.72 -28.95 13.83
C ARG A 131 -26.41 -28.37 12.46
N ASP A 132 -27.41 -28.32 11.57
CA ASP A 132 -27.28 -27.88 10.19
C ASP A 132 -27.84 -26.50 9.87
N GLY A 133 -28.44 -25.80 10.84
CA GLY A 133 -28.93 -24.43 10.68
C GLY A 133 -27.93 -23.35 11.11
N PHE A 134 -28.05 -22.17 10.52
CA PHE A 134 -27.34 -20.95 10.91
C PHE A 134 -28.35 -19.83 11.14
N SER A 135 -28.27 -19.17 12.30
CA SER A 135 -29.04 -17.96 12.58
C SER A 135 -28.47 -16.75 11.84
N ALA A 136 -29.26 -15.69 11.69
CA ALA A 136 -28.80 -14.44 11.09
C ALA A 136 -27.56 -13.88 11.81
N THR A 137 -27.55 -13.88 13.14
CA THR A 137 -26.41 -13.40 13.95
C THR A 137 -25.14 -14.21 13.70
N GLU A 138 -25.25 -15.52 13.47
CA GLU A 138 -24.10 -16.35 13.12
C GLU A 138 -23.58 -16.03 11.72
N LEU A 139 -24.47 -15.84 10.74
CA LEU A 139 -24.08 -15.46 9.38
C LEU A 139 -23.42 -14.07 9.35
N PHE A 140 -23.92 -13.12 10.13
CA PHE A 140 -23.29 -11.80 10.31
C PHE A 140 -21.91 -11.89 10.98
N ALA A 141 -21.66 -12.88 11.83
CA ALA A 141 -20.34 -13.12 12.41
C ALA A 141 -19.37 -13.81 11.45
N ILE A 142 -19.89 -14.54 10.45
CA ILE A 142 -19.10 -15.24 9.42
C ILE A 142 -18.77 -14.32 8.25
N GLY A 143 -19.71 -13.48 7.82
CA GLY A 143 -19.60 -12.61 6.65
C GLY A 143 -18.29 -11.80 6.60
N PRO A 144 -17.99 -10.91 7.55
CA PRO A 144 -16.76 -10.12 7.51
C PRO A 144 -15.47 -10.96 7.45
N ARG A 145 -15.45 -12.13 8.11
CA ARG A 145 -14.29 -13.03 8.11
C ARG A 145 -14.06 -13.69 6.76
N ILE A 146 -15.10 -13.91 5.97
CA ILE A 146 -14.97 -14.57 4.67
C ILE A 146 -14.17 -13.70 3.68
N VAL A 147 -14.27 -12.38 3.80
CA VAL A 147 -13.52 -11.42 2.97
C VAL A 147 -12.03 -11.45 3.33
N GLU A 148 -11.71 -11.50 4.63
CA GLU A 148 -10.33 -11.64 5.11
C GLU A 148 -9.71 -12.97 4.62
N GLU A 149 -10.44 -14.08 4.78
CA GLU A 149 -10.00 -15.39 4.31
C GLU A 149 -9.84 -15.43 2.78
N HIS A 150 -10.72 -14.75 2.03
CA HIS A 150 -10.56 -14.63 0.59
C HIS A 150 -9.26 -13.91 0.20
N GLY A 151 -8.87 -12.86 0.93
CA GLY A 151 -7.57 -12.21 0.75
C GLY A 151 -6.40 -13.21 0.90
N LYS A 152 -6.45 -14.08 1.92
CA LYS A 152 -5.43 -15.13 2.13
C LYS A 152 -5.45 -16.19 1.02
N THR A 153 -6.62 -16.64 0.58
CA THR A 153 -6.73 -17.62 -0.51
C THR A 153 -6.22 -17.05 -1.83
N ARG A 154 -6.47 -15.78 -2.11
CA ARG A 154 -5.97 -15.10 -3.31
C ARG A 154 -4.46 -15.14 -3.42
N GLN A 155 -3.75 -15.05 -2.29
CA GLN A 155 -2.30 -15.17 -2.28
C GLN A 155 -1.80 -16.47 -2.94
N GLN A 156 -2.56 -17.56 -2.86
CA GLN A 156 -2.17 -18.81 -3.54
C GLN A 156 -2.09 -18.64 -5.06
N SER A 157 -3.03 -17.87 -5.65
CA SER A 157 -2.97 -17.54 -7.08
C SER A 157 -1.76 -16.67 -7.40
N CYS A 158 -1.43 -15.71 -6.53
CA CYS A 158 -0.24 -14.88 -6.68
C CYS A 158 1.06 -15.70 -6.59
N THR A 159 1.12 -16.69 -5.68
CA THR A 159 2.25 -17.60 -5.56
C THR A 159 2.41 -18.46 -6.82
N LEU A 160 1.33 -19.02 -7.37
CA LEU A 160 1.38 -19.78 -8.62
C LEU A 160 1.85 -18.92 -9.81
N MET A 161 1.39 -17.67 -9.89
CA MET A 161 1.85 -16.71 -10.91
C MET A 161 3.34 -16.39 -10.74
N LYS A 162 3.79 -16.18 -9.50
CA LYS A 162 5.21 -15.96 -9.19
C LYS A 162 6.07 -17.16 -9.59
N GLU A 163 5.68 -18.38 -9.22
CA GLU A 163 6.39 -19.62 -9.59
C GLU A 163 6.54 -19.75 -11.11
N GLU A 164 5.52 -19.35 -11.84
CA GLU A 164 5.50 -19.36 -13.29
C GLU A 164 6.47 -18.34 -13.90
N LEU A 165 6.46 -17.10 -13.42
CA LEU A 165 7.44 -16.09 -13.81
C LEU A 165 8.86 -16.48 -13.43
N MET A 166 9.06 -17.11 -12.27
CA MET A 166 10.36 -17.65 -11.85
C MET A 166 10.86 -18.74 -12.80
N SER A 167 9.97 -19.55 -13.38
CA SER A 167 10.35 -20.55 -14.40
C SER A 167 10.91 -19.91 -15.69
N ARG A 168 10.61 -18.63 -15.92
CA ARG A 168 11.10 -17.81 -17.05
C ARG A 168 12.36 -17.01 -16.71
N ASP A 169 12.84 -17.08 -15.48
CA ASP A 169 14.07 -16.47 -14.98
C ASP A 169 15.17 -17.55 -14.80
N PRO A 170 15.92 -17.88 -15.86
CA PRO A 170 16.91 -18.96 -15.82
C PRO A 170 18.11 -18.68 -14.90
N TYR A 171 18.31 -17.44 -14.47
CA TYR A 171 19.47 -17.03 -13.67
C TYR A 171 19.12 -16.74 -12.21
N GLY A 172 17.83 -16.77 -11.85
CA GLY A 172 17.37 -16.49 -10.50
C GLY A 172 17.62 -15.05 -10.05
N THR A 173 17.63 -14.10 -10.99
CA THR A 173 17.91 -12.67 -10.71
C THR A 173 16.66 -11.87 -10.37
N GLY A 174 15.47 -12.47 -10.44
CA GLY A 174 14.19 -11.78 -10.28
C GLY A 174 13.74 -11.03 -11.53
N LEU A 175 14.41 -11.26 -12.67
CA LEU A 175 14.19 -10.55 -13.94
C LEU A 175 13.80 -11.53 -15.05
N VAL A 176 12.71 -11.21 -15.75
CA VAL A 176 12.27 -11.96 -16.93
C VAL A 176 12.48 -11.09 -18.18
N PRO A 177 13.24 -11.54 -19.20
CA PRO A 177 13.33 -10.80 -20.46
C PRO A 177 11.94 -10.51 -21.04
N LEU A 178 11.70 -9.27 -21.50
CA LEU A 178 10.35 -8.83 -21.89
C LEU A 178 9.70 -9.73 -22.98
N ALA A 179 10.47 -10.18 -23.97
CA ALA A 179 9.98 -11.15 -24.96
C ALA A 179 9.48 -12.44 -24.30
N LYS A 180 10.27 -13.00 -23.37
CA LYS A 180 9.87 -14.19 -22.61
C LYS A 180 8.71 -13.94 -21.67
N PHE A 181 8.48 -12.71 -21.21
CA PHE A 181 7.34 -12.38 -20.35
C PHE A 181 6.01 -12.52 -21.12
N TYR A 182 5.95 -12.01 -22.35
CA TYR A 182 4.74 -12.10 -23.19
C TYR A 182 4.57 -13.41 -23.95
N GLU A 183 5.57 -14.30 -23.95
CA GLU A 183 5.44 -15.60 -24.59
C GLU A 183 4.26 -16.40 -23.98
N PRO A 184 3.38 -16.98 -24.80
CA PRO A 184 2.39 -17.92 -24.29
C PRO A 184 3.10 -19.09 -23.60
N MET A 185 2.56 -19.57 -22.48
CA MET A 185 3.18 -20.71 -21.81
C MET A 185 3.16 -21.94 -22.73
N ALA A 186 4.34 -22.52 -22.96
CA ALA A 186 4.47 -23.75 -23.74
C ALA A 186 4.18 -24.99 -22.86
N GLY A 187 3.11 -25.72 -23.17
CA GLY A 187 2.81 -27.03 -22.57
C GLY A 187 1.43 -27.14 -21.92
N PRO A 188 1.07 -28.32 -21.39
CA PRO A 188 -0.14 -28.51 -20.59
C PRO A 188 0.06 -27.87 -19.22
N ALA A 189 0.03 -26.55 -19.20
CA ALA A 189 0.10 -25.77 -17.98
C ALA A 189 -1.05 -26.16 -17.06
N ARG A 190 -0.78 -26.36 -15.76
CA ARG A 190 -1.86 -26.52 -14.78
C ARG A 190 -2.72 -25.24 -14.68
N HIS A 191 -2.14 -24.07 -15.02
CA HIS A 191 -2.74 -22.73 -14.90
C HIS A 191 -2.39 -21.88 -16.13
N THR A 192 -3.31 -21.02 -16.57
CA THR A 192 -3.11 -20.13 -17.72
C THR A 192 -3.12 -18.68 -17.23
N PHE A 193 -1.94 -18.15 -16.91
CA PHE A 193 -1.75 -16.70 -16.74
C PHE A 193 -1.46 -16.09 -18.12
N SER A 194 -2.06 -14.93 -18.38
CA SER A 194 -1.84 -14.17 -19.61
C SER A 194 -1.30 -12.81 -19.21
N TYR A 195 -0.11 -12.52 -19.73
CA TYR A 195 0.60 -11.27 -19.50
C TYR A 195 0.40 -10.40 -20.73
N VAL A 196 -0.19 -9.23 -20.53
CA VAL A 196 -0.66 -8.38 -21.65
C VAL A 196 -0.41 -6.90 -21.39
N GLU A 197 0.09 -6.52 -20.23
CA GLU A 197 0.24 -5.13 -19.80
C GLU A 197 1.20 -4.37 -20.72
N THR A 198 0.92 -3.09 -20.98
CA THR A 198 1.77 -2.29 -21.86
C THR A 198 3.13 -1.97 -21.25
N ILE A 199 4.14 -1.72 -22.10
CA ILE A 199 5.46 -1.24 -21.66
C ILE A 199 5.31 0.05 -20.84
N GLU A 200 4.43 0.94 -21.24
CA GLU A 200 4.13 2.19 -20.53
C GLU A 200 3.62 1.91 -19.11
N HIS A 201 2.72 0.94 -18.96
CA HIS A 201 2.22 0.52 -17.66
C HIS A 201 3.32 -0.07 -16.78
N LEU A 202 4.05 -1.07 -17.31
CA LEU A 202 5.12 -1.75 -16.60
C LEU A 202 6.22 -0.76 -16.15
N ARG A 203 6.55 0.22 -17.00
CA ARG A 203 7.49 1.29 -16.66
C ARG A 203 6.95 2.16 -15.53
N ALA A 204 5.71 2.63 -15.64
CA ALA A 204 5.10 3.54 -14.68
C ALA A 204 4.99 2.93 -13.27
N VAL A 205 4.70 1.63 -13.17
CA VAL A 205 4.61 0.92 -11.88
C VAL A 205 5.97 0.42 -11.36
N GLY A 206 7.06 0.73 -12.06
CA GLY A 206 8.41 0.31 -11.69
C GLY A 206 8.69 -1.19 -11.91
N ALA A 207 7.84 -1.90 -12.66
CA ALA A 207 8.04 -3.29 -13.01
C ALA A 207 9.04 -3.50 -14.16
N LEU A 208 9.32 -2.48 -14.97
CA LEU A 208 10.24 -2.59 -16.11
C LEU A 208 11.67 -2.18 -15.77
N ASP A 209 12.64 -3.00 -16.15
CA ASP A 209 14.09 -2.74 -16.13
C ASP A 209 14.57 -2.36 -17.51
N GLU A 210 15.03 -1.13 -17.66
CA GLU A 210 15.58 -0.60 -18.91
C GLU A 210 17.08 -0.27 -18.79
N THR A 211 17.73 -0.70 -17.71
CA THR A 211 19.18 -0.51 -17.53
C THR A 211 19.98 -1.24 -18.62
N SER A 212 19.48 -2.37 -19.10
CA SER A 212 19.95 -3.03 -20.32
C SER A 212 19.31 -2.39 -21.55
N ALA A 213 20.05 -1.53 -22.25
CA ALA A 213 19.58 -0.85 -23.46
C ALA A 213 19.17 -1.79 -24.62
N ARG A 214 19.52 -3.08 -24.54
CA ARG A 214 19.27 -4.06 -25.62
C ARG A 214 18.07 -4.97 -25.36
N GLN A 215 17.71 -5.20 -24.10
CA GLN A 215 16.60 -6.08 -23.73
C GLN A 215 15.97 -5.56 -22.43
N PRO A 216 14.81 -4.91 -22.48
CA PRO A 216 14.07 -4.59 -21.27
C PRO A 216 13.65 -5.88 -20.56
N GLN A 217 13.60 -5.85 -19.24
CA GLN A 217 13.25 -7.01 -18.42
C GLN A 217 12.17 -6.65 -17.40
N VAL A 218 11.32 -7.59 -17.04
CA VAL A 218 10.28 -7.41 -16.03
C VAL A 218 10.80 -7.89 -14.68
N ARG A 219 10.74 -7.03 -13.67
CA ARG A 219 10.99 -7.35 -12.26
C ARG A 219 9.80 -8.10 -11.70
N ILE A 220 10.01 -9.37 -11.36
CA ILE A 220 8.96 -10.27 -10.88
C ILE A 220 8.28 -9.68 -9.63
N ALA A 221 9.06 -9.30 -8.61
CA ALA A 221 8.50 -8.78 -7.36
C ALA A 221 7.66 -7.50 -7.56
N ASN A 222 8.12 -6.56 -8.39
CA ASN A 222 7.39 -5.33 -8.70
C ASN A 222 6.12 -5.60 -9.52
N TYR A 223 6.17 -6.53 -10.47
CA TYR A 223 5.01 -6.92 -11.26
C TYR A 223 3.93 -7.57 -10.39
N ILE A 224 4.29 -8.57 -9.57
CA ILE A 224 3.35 -9.27 -8.67
C ILE A 224 2.64 -8.28 -7.73
N LEU A 225 3.37 -7.28 -7.22
CA LEU A 225 2.82 -6.24 -6.33
C LEU A 225 2.18 -5.07 -7.09
N GLY A 226 2.14 -5.13 -8.42
CA GLY A 226 1.58 -4.10 -9.27
C GLY A 226 0.05 -4.05 -9.22
N PRO A 227 -0.55 -2.91 -9.62
CA PRO A 227 -2.00 -2.69 -9.56
C PRO A 227 -2.80 -3.61 -10.48
N ALA A 228 -2.21 -4.14 -11.56
CA ALA A 228 -2.84 -5.15 -12.43
C ALA A 228 -3.17 -6.45 -11.68
N ASN A 229 -2.46 -6.72 -10.59
CA ASN A 229 -2.63 -7.89 -9.72
C ASN A 229 -3.51 -7.61 -8.49
N CYS A 230 -4.26 -6.51 -8.53
CA CYS A 230 -5.28 -6.17 -7.55
C CYS A 230 -6.67 -6.33 -8.16
N LEU A 231 -7.63 -6.83 -7.38
CA LEU A 231 -9.05 -6.66 -7.74
C LEU A 231 -9.59 -5.55 -6.85
N THR A 232 -9.99 -4.43 -7.47
CA THR A 232 -10.85 -3.44 -6.82
C THR A 232 -12.15 -4.12 -6.47
N GLN A 233 -12.56 -4.06 -5.21
CA GLN A 233 -13.79 -4.69 -4.72
C GLN A 233 -14.82 -3.63 -4.36
N SER A 234 -14.35 -2.50 -3.85
CA SER A 234 -15.17 -1.35 -3.50
C SER A 234 -14.39 -0.05 -3.65
N PRO A 235 -15.05 1.12 -3.58
CA PRO A 235 -14.37 2.41 -3.55
C PRO A 235 -13.42 2.58 -2.36
N THR A 236 -13.53 1.71 -1.34
CA THR A 236 -12.75 1.79 -0.10
C THR A 236 -11.72 0.66 0.05
N MET A 237 -11.78 -0.39 -0.79
CA MET A 237 -10.93 -1.57 -0.62
C MET A 237 -10.57 -2.26 -1.94
N SER A 238 -9.29 -2.60 -2.05
CA SER A 238 -8.73 -3.45 -3.10
C SER A 238 -8.01 -4.64 -2.48
N LEU A 239 -8.19 -5.81 -3.06
CA LEU A 239 -7.47 -7.01 -2.67
C LEU A 239 -6.30 -7.23 -3.63
N CYS A 240 -5.08 -7.13 -3.15
CA CYS A 240 -3.86 -7.25 -3.94
C CYS A 240 -3.03 -8.47 -3.50
N CYS A 241 -2.06 -8.87 -4.33
CA CYS A 241 -1.03 -9.80 -3.90
C CYS A 241 -0.24 -9.24 -2.71
N MET A 242 0.06 -10.08 -1.73
CA MET A 242 0.82 -9.70 -0.54
C MET A 242 2.32 -9.68 -0.82
N SER A 243 3.02 -8.75 -0.18
CA SER A 243 4.47 -8.65 -0.22
C SER A 243 5.13 -9.76 0.59
N GLU A 244 5.92 -10.59 -0.07
CA GLU A 244 6.78 -11.59 0.58
C GLU A 244 8.06 -10.96 1.17
N CYS A 245 8.36 -9.69 0.83
CA CYS A 245 9.42 -8.92 1.47
C CYS A 245 9.04 -8.44 2.87
N GLU A 246 7.75 -8.16 3.11
CA GLU A 246 7.27 -7.61 4.38
C GLU A 246 7.58 -8.53 5.58
N PRO A 247 7.38 -9.86 5.51
CA PRO A 247 7.84 -10.78 6.56
C PRO A 247 9.36 -10.74 6.78
N LEU A 248 10.17 -10.58 5.73
CA LEU A 248 11.63 -10.49 5.84
C LEU A 248 12.04 -9.21 6.56
N VAL A 249 11.44 -8.08 6.20
CA VAL A 249 11.67 -6.78 6.86
C VAL A 249 11.24 -6.84 8.32
N ARG A 250 10.08 -7.43 8.63
CA ARG A 250 9.62 -7.63 10.01
C ARG A 250 10.61 -8.45 10.83
N GLU A 251 11.17 -9.52 10.28
CA GLU A 251 12.17 -10.31 11.01
C GLU A 251 13.48 -9.53 11.24
N ILE A 252 13.88 -8.67 10.29
CA ILE A 252 15.00 -7.74 10.48
C ILE A 252 14.70 -6.77 11.62
N GLU A 253 13.51 -6.16 11.61
CA GLU A 253 13.07 -5.22 12.65
C GLU A 253 13.03 -5.88 14.03
N ASP A 254 12.48 -7.09 14.14
CA ASP A 254 12.40 -7.85 15.39
C ASP A 254 13.78 -8.16 15.99
N ARG A 255 14.78 -8.39 15.14
CA ARG A 255 16.17 -8.65 15.55
C ARG A 255 16.97 -7.37 15.81
N VAL A 256 16.72 -6.30 15.06
CA VAL A 256 17.45 -5.02 15.17
C VAL A 256 16.89 -4.16 16.29
N LYS A 257 15.57 -4.08 16.44
CA LYS A 257 14.82 -3.26 17.41
C LYS A 257 15.21 -1.77 17.41
N ALA A 258 15.57 -1.25 16.24
CA ALA A 258 15.97 0.13 16.04
C ALA A 258 15.78 0.53 14.57
N PRO A 259 15.58 1.82 14.24
CA PRO A 259 15.40 2.30 12.87
C PRO A 259 16.69 2.26 12.02
N THR A 260 17.83 1.96 12.64
CA THR A 260 19.15 1.91 12.01
C THR A 260 19.98 0.78 12.60
N ALA A 261 20.83 0.13 11.80
CA ALA A 261 21.72 -0.95 12.24
C ALA A 261 23.15 -0.79 11.68
N THR A 262 24.14 -1.48 12.26
CA THR A 262 25.47 -1.58 11.62
C THR A 262 25.43 -2.56 10.45
N ALA A 263 26.37 -2.43 9.51
CA ALA A 263 26.48 -3.35 8.38
C ALA A 263 26.67 -4.79 8.86
N GLU A 264 27.52 -5.01 9.87
CA GLU A 264 27.83 -6.33 10.42
C GLU A 264 26.61 -6.99 11.08
N GLN A 265 25.81 -6.20 11.80
CA GLN A 265 24.56 -6.69 12.38
C GLN A 265 23.58 -7.12 11.29
N LEU A 266 23.42 -6.31 10.24
CA LEU A 266 22.54 -6.63 9.11
C LEU A 266 22.99 -7.87 8.35
N ILE A 267 24.30 -7.99 8.08
CA ILE A 267 24.87 -9.18 7.43
C ILE A 267 24.55 -10.43 8.26
N SER A 268 24.76 -10.38 9.58
CA SER A 268 24.48 -11.50 10.49
C SER A 268 23.00 -11.86 10.58
N VAL A 269 22.11 -10.88 10.46
CA VAL A 269 20.66 -11.13 10.46
C VAL A 269 20.26 -11.75 9.12
N VAL A 270 20.57 -11.08 8.01
CA VAL A 270 20.13 -11.45 6.66
C VAL A 270 20.73 -12.77 6.19
N SER A 271 21.94 -13.12 6.61
CA SER A 271 22.53 -14.44 6.33
C SER A 271 21.71 -15.61 6.87
N ASN A 272 20.86 -15.36 7.87
CA ASN A 272 20.03 -16.36 8.54
C ASN A 272 18.53 -16.24 8.20
N LEU A 273 18.15 -15.40 7.23
CA LEU A 273 16.77 -15.25 6.77
C LEU A 273 16.53 -16.15 5.56
N SER A 274 15.50 -16.99 5.66
CA SER A 274 15.02 -17.83 4.56
C SER A 274 13.75 -17.22 3.95
N SER A 275 13.61 -17.36 2.63
CA SER A 275 12.42 -17.05 1.86
C SER A 275 12.04 -18.26 1.00
N PRO A 276 10.87 -18.26 0.33
CA PRO A 276 10.50 -19.35 -0.59
C PRO A 276 11.52 -19.62 -1.71
N SER A 277 12.29 -18.60 -2.13
CA SER A 277 13.31 -18.74 -3.18
C SER A 277 14.75 -18.74 -2.67
N VAL A 278 14.99 -18.37 -1.40
CA VAL A 278 16.33 -18.22 -0.81
C VAL A 278 16.46 -19.05 0.47
N ASP A 279 17.34 -20.04 0.45
CA ASP A 279 17.68 -20.84 1.63
C ASP A 279 18.64 -20.11 2.57
N ALA A 280 18.48 -20.38 3.87
CA ALA A 280 19.40 -19.95 4.93
C ALA A 280 19.82 -21.13 5.83
N PRO A 281 21.01 -21.09 6.46
CA PRO A 281 21.99 -20.00 6.46
C PRO A 281 22.80 -19.93 5.16
N ARG A 282 23.08 -18.71 4.69
CA ARG A 282 23.88 -18.45 3.47
C ARG A 282 24.99 -17.44 3.71
N ARG A 283 26.02 -17.48 2.87
CA ARG A 283 27.02 -16.41 2.82
C ARG A 283 26.54 -15.29 1.90
N ILE A 284 26.54 -14.06 2.42
CA ILE A 284 26.26 -12.87 1.62
C ILE A 284 27.45 -12.61 0.68
N PRO A 285 27.21 -12.39 -0.63
CA PRO A 285 28.26 -12.07 -1.59
C PRO A 285 29.15 -10.88 -1.14
N PRO A 286 30.45 -10.88 -1.47
CA PRO A 286 31.37 -9.81 -1.08
C PRO A 286 30.94 -8.41 -1.55
N SER A 287 30.40 -8.30 -2.75
CA SER A 287 29.89 -7.04 -3.33
C SER A 287 28.74 -6.45 -2.51
N LEU A 288 27.76 -7.28 -2.11
CA LEU A 288 26.65 -6.85 -1.25
C LEU A 288 27.11 -6.48 0.16
N THR A 289 28.10 -7.21 0.68
CA THR A 289 28.73 -6.91 1.97
C THR A 289 29.39 -5.53 1.92
N GLU A 290 30.18 -5.26 0.87
CA GLU A 290 30.86 -3.98 0.69
C GLU A 290 29.87 -2.83 0.48
N ARG A 291 28.78 -3.08 -0.26
CA ARG A 291 27.72 -2.10 -0.43
C ARG A 291 27.09 -1.69 0.90
N LEU A 292 26.77 -2.62 1.80
CA LEU A 292 26.27 -2.30 3.14
C LEU A 292 27.26 -1.46 3.96
N ARG A 293 28.55 -1.79 3.91
CA ARG A 293 29.59 -1.00 4.59
C ARG A 293 29.70 0.41 4.03
N SER A 294 29.60 0.56 2.71
CA SER A 294 29.61 1.88 2.06
C SER A 294 28.40 2.74 2.49
N MET A 295 27.21 2.13 2.60
CA MET A 295 26.00 2.80 3.10
C MET A 295 26.18 3.27 4.54
N ALA A 296 26.74 2.41 5.39
CA ALA A 296 27.02 2.74 6.78
C ALA A 296 28.04 3.89 6.92
N THR A 297 29.10 3.87 6.10
CA THR A 297 30.16 4.91 6.11
C THR A 297 29.59 6.28 5.77
N GLN A 298 28.66 6.36 4.81
CA GLN A 298 27.99 7.61 4.44
C GLN A 298 27.08 8.16 5.56
N ARG A 299 26.69 7.34 6.56
CA ARG A 299 25.69 7.68 7.58
C ARG A 299 26.12 7.31 9.00
N SER A 300 27.15 7.96 9.52
CA SER A 300 27.58 7.82 10.92
C SER A 300 27.84 6.36 11.37
N GLY A 301 28.22 5.48 10.44
CA GLY A 301 28.47 4.07 10.69
C GLY A 301 27.21 3.18 10.78
N LYS A 302 26.03 3.67 10.37
CA LYS A 302 24.77 2.91 10.43
C LYS A 302 23.97 3.01 9.13
N VAL A 303 23.20 1.96 8.84
CA VAL A 303 22.30 1.85 7.69
C VAL A 303 20.86 2.05 8.19
N PRO A 304 20.09 3.01 7.62
CA PRO A 304 18.66 3.15 7.88
C PRO A 304 17.87 1.98 7.30
N LEU A 305 17.01 1.33 8.10
CA LEU A 305 16.25 0.14 7.65
C LEU A 305 15.14 0.47 6.64
N HIS A 306 14.56 1.67 6.71
CA HIS A 306 13.48 2.09 5.80
C HIS A 306 13.98 3.03 4.69
N GLY A 307 15.29 3.06 4.45
CA GLY A 307 15.89 3.88 3.40
C GLY A 307 15.80 3.20 2.03
N ARG A 308 15.65 4.00 0.98
CA ARG A 308 15.62 3.53 -0.42
C ARG A 308 16.83 2.63 -0.75
N MET A 309 18.02 3.00 -0.28
CA MET A 309 19.25 2.24 -0.55
C MET A 309 19.24 0.85 0.09
N PHE A 310 18.67 0.71 1.30
CA PHE A 310 18.55 -0.59 1.95
C PHE A 310 17.45 -1.44 1.30
N ALA A 311 16.35 -0.84 0.87
CA ALA A 311 15.34 -1.52 0.07
C ALA A 311 15.92 -2.04 -1.26
N GLU A 312 16.75 -1.24 -1.94
CA GLU A 312 17.48 -1.67 -3.14
C GLU A 312 18.44 -2.82 -2.84
N TRP A 313 19.14 -2.76 -1.71
CA TRP A 313 20.00 -3.85 -1.26
C TRP A 313 19.23 -5.14 -0.97
N LEU A 314 18.05 -5.04 -0.35
CA LEU A 314 17.16 -6.17 -0.10
C LEU A 314 16.61 -6.77 -1.40
N HIS A 315 16.25 -5.94 -2.39
CA HIS A 315 15.87 -6.41 -3.72
C HIS A 315 16.96 -7.30 -4.32
N VAL A 316 18.22 -6.86 -4.27
CA VAL A 316 19.33 -7.67 -4.80
C VAL A 316 19.61 -8.91 -3.93
N ALA A 317 19.37 -8.85 -2.62
CA ALA A 317 19.57 -9.96 -1.70
C ALA A 317 18.45 -11.03 -1.74
N PHE A 318 17.23 -10.64 -2.14
CA PHE A 318 16.01 -11.46 -2.25
C PHE A 318 15.21 -11.06 -3.51
N PRO A 319 15.73 -11.40 -4.70
CA PRO A 319 15.25 -10.86 -5.98
C PRO A 319 13.80 -11.20 -6.32
N HIS A 320 13.30 -12.34 -5.85
CA HIS A 320 11.93 -12.77 -6.11
C HIS A 320 10.93 -12.30 -5.05
N GLU A 321 11.39 -11.84 -3.88
CA GLU A 321 10.51 -11.40 -2.78
C GLU A 321 10.45 -9.88 -2.65
N CYS A 322 11.60 -9.20 -2.73
CA CYS A 322 11.70 -7.79 -2.44
C CYS A 322 11.62 -6.94 -3.71
N PRO A 323 10.67 -6.00 -3.82
CA PRO A 323 10.57 -5.14 -4.99
C PRO A 323 11.72 -4.13 -5.04
N PHE A 324 12.15 -3.80 -6.26
CA PHE A 324 13.09 -2.72 -6.48
C PHE A 324 12.41 -1.37 -6.16
N PRO A 325 13.06 -0.49 -5.39
CA PRO A 325 12.48 0.81 -5.06
C PRO A 325 12.50 1.73 -6.29
N HIS A 326 11.33 1.99 -6.85
CA HIS A 326 11.13 2.92 -7.96
C HIS A 326 10.49 4.23 -7.45
N ALA A 327 11.06 5.37 -7.84
CA ALA A 327 10.48 6.67 -7.56
C ALA A 327 9.45 7.00 -8.65
N ALA A 328 8.20 6.61 -8.45
CA ALA A 328 7.11 7.03 -9.33
C ALA A 328 6.86 8.54 -9.17
N GLU A 329 6.51 9.22 -10.27
CA GLU A 329 6.12 10.64 -10.23
C GLU A 329 4.86 10.88 -9.38
N SER A 330 4.01 9.86 -9.26
CA SER A 330 2.80 9.88 -8.45
C SER A 330 2.54 8.52 -7.81
N ALA A 331 2.30 8.53 -6.50
CA ALA A 331 1.89 7.33 -5.76
C ALA A 331 0.57 6.72 -6.30
N ALA A 332 -0.28 7.53 -6.95
CA ALA A 332 -1.53 7.06 -7.54
C ALA A 332 -1.30 5.96 -8.59
N VAL A 333 -0.14 5.92 -9.24
CA VAL A 333 0.19 4.90 -10.25
C VAL A 333 0.16 3.48 -9.69
N HIS A 334 0.36 3.31 -8.38
CA HIS A 334 0.27 2.02 -7.70
C HIS A 334 -1.16 1.65 -7.25
N THR A 335 -2.15 2.48 -7.57
CA THR A 335 -3.57 2.21 -7.26
C THR A 335 -4.30 1.72 -8.51
N PRO A 336 -5.18 0.71 -8.39
CA PRO A 336 -6.00 0.25 -9.52
C PRO A 336 -6.85 1.37 -10.13
N ASP A 337 -7.39 2.26 -9.29
CA ASP A 337 -8.29 3.35 -9.70
C ASP A 337 -7.60 4.33 -10.67
N TYR A 338 -6.29 4.54 -10.55
CA TYR A 338 -5.55 5.38 -11.49
C TYR A 338 -5.56 4.84 -12.91
N TRP A 339 -5.67 3.52 -13.07
CA TRP A 339 -5.69 2.84 -14.36
C TRP A 339 -7.11 2.56 -14.87
N GLN A 340 -8.14 2.88 -14.09
CA GLN A 340 -9.52 2.68 -14.49
C GLN A 340 -9.85 3.52 -15.74
N GLY A 341 -10.35 2.84 -16.78
CA GLY A 341 -10.70 3.48 -18.06
C GLY A 341 -9.49 3.85 -18.94
N LYS A 342 -8.26 3.52 -18.52
CA LYS A 342 -7.08 3.60 -19.38
C LYS A 342 -6.88 2.25 -20.06
N ASP A 343 -6.60 2.27 -21.35
CA ASP A 343 -6.15 1.06 -22.03
C ASP A 343 -4.66 0.85 -21.72
N PHE A 344 -4.37 -0.21 -20.97
CA PHE A 344 -3.02 -0.59 -20.58
C PHE A 344 -2.74 -2.06 -20.88
N SER A 345 -3.55 -2.69 -21.74
CA SER A 345 -3.34 -4.07 -22.20
C SER A 345 -3.18 -4.09 -23.71
N TYR A 346 -2.17 -4.80 -24.20
CA TYR A 346 -2.03 -5.09 -25.62
C TYR A 346 -3.07 -6.13 -26.06
N ASP A 347 -3.51 -6.00 -27.31
CA ASP A 347 -4.22 -7.09 -27.99
C ASP A 347 -3.24 -8.14 -28.53
N ASP A 348 -3.77 -9.29 -28.99
CA ASP A 348 -2.95 -10.40 -29.50
C ASP A 348 -2.05 -9.98 -30.68
N ALA A 349 -2.49 -9.03 -31.49
CA ALA A 349 -1.75 -8.56 -32.67
C ALA A 349 -0.56 -7.68 -32.26
N ALA A 350 -0.77 -6.74 -31.34
CA ALA A 350 0.27 -5.88 -30.80
C ALA A 350 1.31 -6.70 -30.02
N LEU A 351 0.89 -7.71 -29.25
CA LEU A 351 1.80 -8.63 -28.57
C LEU A 351 2.67 -9.41 -29.55
N ALA A 352 2.10 -9.89 -30.66
CA ALA A 352 2.85 -10.61 -31.68
C ALA A 352 3.91 -9.72 -32.35
N GLU A 353 3.58 -8.46 -32.65
CA GLU A 353 4.54 -7.48 -33.20
C GLU A 353 5.67 -7.17 -32.21
N LEU A 354 5.33 -6.96 -30.94
CA LEU A 354 6.30 -6.70 -29.88
C LEU A 354 7.24 -7.89 -29.65
N ASN A 355 6.69 -9.11 -29.61
CA ASN A 355 7.49 -10.33 -29.51
C ASN A 355 8.42 -10.49 -30.71
N ALA A 356 7.98 -10.17 -31.93
CA ALA A 356 8.85 -10.19 -33.10
C ALA A 356 9.99 -9.15 -33.01
N GLN A 357 9.71 -7.97 -32.45
CA GLN A 357 10.71 -6.92 -32.24
C GLN A 357 11.83 -7.37 -31.29
N PHE A 358 11.47 -8.04 -30.19
CA PHE A 358 12.44 -8.45 -29.17
C PHE A 358 12.99 -9.88 -29.36
N ALA A 359 12.36 -10.75 -30.17
CA ALA A 359 12.83 -12.12 -30.42
C ALA A 359 14.26 -12.15 -31.01
N ASN A 360 14.58 -11.25 -31.93
CA ASN A 360 15.91 -11.17 -32.55
C ASN A 360 17.02 -10.75 -31.58
N SER A 361 16.67 -10.11 -30.46
CA SER A 361 17.65 -9.70 -29.45
C SER A 361 18.09 -10.86 -28.55
N SER A 362 17.28 -11.93 -28.47
CA SER A 362 17.46 -13.04 -27.51
C SER A 362 18.59 -14.03 -27.86
N GLN A 363 19.07 -14.06 -29.10
CA GLN A 363 20.04 -15.04 -29.59
C GLN A 363 21.51 -14.60 -29.57
N GLU A 364 21.81 -13.30 -29.52
CA GLU A 364 23.19 -12.80 -29.54
C GLU A 364 23.48 -11.98 -28.29
N GLY A 365 24.06 -12.62 -27.26
CA GLY A 365 24.69 -11.93 -26.14
C GLY A 365 24.06 -12.12 -24.76
N PHE A 366 23.58 -13.32 -24.43
CA PHE A 366 23.48 -13.74 -23.03
C PHE A 366 24.45 -14.89 -22.76
N ASP A 367 25.72 -14.68 -23.10
CA ASP A 367 26.81 -15.39 -22.45
C ASP A 367 26.84 -14.87 -21.02
N GLY A 368 26.19 -15.62 -20.12
CA GLY A 368 26.38 -15.56 -18.68
C GLY A 368 27.01 -14.28 -18.18
N ALA A 369 26.29 -13.15 -18.28
CA ALA A 369 26.32 -12.25 -17.16
C ALA A 369 25.75 -13.10 -16.02
N SER A 370 26.65 -13.84 -15.34
CA SER A 370 26.62 -13.83 -13.90
C SER A 370 26.15 -12.43 -13.54
N ALA A 371 25.08 -12.32 -12.75
CA ALA A 371 24.81 -11.08 -12.07
C ALA A 371 26.09 -10.80 -11.28
N ASP A 372 27.06 -10.17 -11.94
CA ASP A 372 28.27 -9.71 -11.34
C ASP A 372 27.72 -8.55 -10.56
N LEU A 373 27.36 -8.85 -9.32
CA LEU A 373 26.83 -7.91 -8.36
C LEU A 373 27.81 -6.72 -8.18
N SER A 374 29.05 -6.83 -8.69
CA SER A 374 29.99 -5.73 -8.81
C SER A 374 29.60 -4.65 -9.84
N VAL A 375 28.73 -4.97 -10.81
CA VAL A 375 28.28 -4.09 -11.91
C VAL A 375 26.82 -3.62 -11.74
N TRP A 376 26.14 -3.99 -10.64
CA TRP A 376 24.77 -3.50 -10.39
C TRP A 376 24.77 -1.96 -10.33
N PRO A 377 23.96 -1.25 -11.15
CA PRO A 377 23.97 0.21 -11.25
C PRO A 377 23.23 0.82 -10.05
N TRP A 378 23.89 0.80 -8.89
CA TRP A 378 23.35 1.31 -7.66
C TRP A 378 22.97 2.79 -7.75
N VAL A 379 21.70 3.10 -7.50
CA VAL A 379 21.26 4.50 -7.43
C VAL A 379 21.75 5.08 -6.10
N GLN A 380 22.49 6.18 -6.13
CA GLN A 380 23.12 6.75 -4.93
C GLN A 380 22.20 7.70 -4.14
N ASP A 381 21.15 8.23 -4.77
CA ASP A 381 20.31 9.27 -4.15
C ASP A 381 19.35 8.66 -3.14
N GLU A 382 19.51 9.00 -1.85
CA GLU A 382 18.55 8.58 -0.84
C GLU A 382 17.36 9.53 -0.80
N VAL A 383 16.22 9.08 -1.30
CA VAL A 383 14.94 9.76 -1.08
C VAL A 383 14.35 9.23 0.22
N LEU A 384 14.63 9.91 1.33
CA LEU A 384 13.91 9.67 2.58
C LEU A 384 12.52 10.30 2.45
N HIS A 385 11.47 9.48 2.49
CA HIS A 385 10.09 10.00 2.59
C HIS A 385 9.82 10.70 3.93
N MET A 386 10.76 10.62 4.88
CA MET A 386 10.80 11.43 6.10
C MET A 386 11.93 12.47 6.04
N GLY A 387 11.92 13.29 4.99
CA GLY A 387 12.61 14.57 4.97
C GLY A 387 11.59 15.68 5.20
N VAL A 388 11.17 15.91 6.45
CA VAL A 388 10.82 17.29 6.80
C VAL A 388 12.15 18.03 6.84
N GLU A 389 12.62 18.44 5.66
CA GLU A 389 13.49 19.61 5.60
C GLU A 389 12.63 20.76 6.11
N MET A 390 12.65 21.00 7.42
CA MET A 390 12.30 22.31 7.90
C MET A 390 13.31 23.24 7.24
N PRO A 391 12.89 24.23 6.43
CA PRO A 391 13.83 25.23 6.00
C PRO A 391 14.33 25.92 7.27
N ASP A 392 15.59 25.67 7.62
CA ASP A 392 16.36 26.41 8.61
C ASP A 392 16.52 27.83 8.07
N SER A 393 15.41 28.57 8.14
CA SER A 393 15.37 29.98 7.81
C SER A 393 15.93 30.71 9.02
N TRP A 394 17.26 30.76 9.09
CA TRP A 394 18.00 31.72 9.89
C TRP A 394 17.40 33.13 9.78
N ALA A 395 16.78 33.45 8.64
CA ALA A 395 15.98 34.65 8.39
C ALA A 395 14.79 34.86 9.35
N LYS A 396 14.08 33.82 9.80
CA LYS A 396 12.98 33.96 10.78
C LYS A 396 13.50 34.14 12.20
N ALA A 397 14.62 33.50 12.55
CA ALA A 397 15.28 33.66 13.84
C ALA A 397 15.90 35.07 13.98
N THR A 398 16.58 35.57 12.94
CA THR A 398 17.12 36.94 12.92
C THR A 398 16.01 37.99 12.95
N PHE A 399 14.89 37.77 12.24
CA PHE A 399 13.75 38.68 12.28
C PHE A 399 13.09 38.76 13.66
N ARG A 400 12.95 37.63 14.37
CA ARG A 400 12.45 37.61 15.76
C ARG A 400 13.40 38.33 16.73
N TRP A 401 14.70 38.15 16.58
CA TRP A 401 15.70 38.86 17.39
C TRP A 401 15.73 40.37 17.12
N LEU A 402 15.62 40.79 15.85
CA LEU A 402 15.54 42.21 15.48
C LEU A 402 14.25 42.86 16.00
N ALA A 403 13.12 42.16 15.93
CA ALA A 403 11.86 42.64 16.48
C ALA A 403 11.93 42.80 18.02
N PHE A 404 12.55 41.85 18.72
CA PHE A 404 12.77 41.94 20.17
C PHE A 404 13.72 43.09 20.55
N ALA A 405 14.80 43.30 19.80
CA ALA A 405 15.73 44.40 20.02
C ALA A 405 15.04 45.77 19.80
N ALA A 406 14.21 45.91 18.76
CA ALA A 406 13.45 47.14 18.51
C ALA A 406 12.47 47.45 19.66
N LEU A 407 11.80 46.42 20.19
CA LEU A 407 10.85 46.57 21.31
C LEU A 407 11.57 47.00 22.61
N LEU A 408 12.77 46.46 22.86
CA LEU A 408 13.62 46.88 23.98
C LEU A 408 14.10 48.33 23.84
N VAL A 409 14.47 48.77 22.63
CA VAL A 409 14.87 50.17 22.39
C VAL A 409 13.69 51.12 22.62
N VAL A 410 12.48 50.77 22.20
CA VAL A 410 11.27 51.58 22.46
C VAL A 410 10.97 51.66 23.97
N MET A 411 11.07 50.53 24.68
CA MET A 411 10.87 50.48 26.13
C MET A 411 11.91 51.32 26.88
N CYS A 412 13.20 51.17 26.56
CA CYS A 412 14.27 51.98 27.16
C CYS A 412 14.15 53.46 26.82
N GLY A 413 13.76 53.81 25.58
CA GLY A 413 13.49 55.18 25.17
C GLY A 413 12.31 55.82 25.90
N GLY A 414 11.25 55.03 26.16
CA GLY A 414 10.11 55.45 26.98
C GLY A 414 10.50 55.73 28.43
N LEU A 415 11.29 54.85 29.04
CA LEU A 415 11.80 55.01 30.40
C LEU A 415 12.74 56.23 30.53
N LEU A 416 13.62 56.45 29.54
CA LEU A 416 14.51 57.62 29.49
C LEU A 416 13.73 58.92 29.32
N ARG A 417 12.67 58.95 28.50
CA ARG A 417 11.77 60.12 28.37
C ARG A 417 11.02 60.41 29.66
N ALA A 418 10.53 59.37 30.35
CA ALA A 418 9.87 59.53 31.64
C ALA A 418 10.85 60.07 32.70
N ALA A 419 12.08 59.58 32.73
CA ALA A 419 13.12 60.09 33.62
C ALA A 419 13.50 61.56 33.31
N TRP A 420 13.57 61.94 32.03
CA TRP A 420 13.82 63.32 31.62
C TRP A 420 12.67 64.27 31.99
N ALA A 421 11.42 63.81 31.94
CA ALA A 421 10.26 64.62 32.32
C ALA A 421 10.21 64.93 33.82
N VAL A 422 10.78 64.05 34.67
CA VAL A 422 10.87 64.26 36.13
C VAL A 422 11.99 65.23 36.51
N LEU A 423 13.01 65.38 35.66
CA LEU A 423 14.17 66.25 35.91
C LEU A 423 13.98 67.71 35.42
N LEU A 424 12.88 68.02 34.73
CA LEU A 424 12.56 69.38 34.29
C LEU A 424 11.69 70.09 35.34
N PRO A 425 12.16 71.16 36.00
CA PRO A 425 11.35 71.91 36.95
C PRO A 425 10.19 72.61 36.25
N ALA A 426 8.99 72.41 36.81
CA ALA A 426 7.72 72.95 36.32
C ALA A 426 7.76 74.49 36.19
N ARG A 427 7.47 75.01 34.99
CA ARG A 427 7.14 76.42 34.80
C ARG A 427 5.65 76.64 35.17
N PRO A 428 5.32 77.69 35.95
CA PRO A 428 3.97 77.94 36.43
C PRO A 428 3.03 78.41 35.30
N GLY A 429 1.76 78.06 35.46
CA GLY A 429 0.73 78.04 34.43
C GLY A 429 0.28 79.39 33.86
N LYS A 430 -0.39 79.29 32.70
CA LYS A 430 -1.38 80.27 32.23
C LYS A 430 -2.71 79.54 31.96
N PRO A 431 -3.86 80.15 32.29
CA PRO A 431 -5.14 79.46 32.33
C PRO A 431 -5.78 79.30 30.94
N GLN A 432 -6.69 78.33 30.91
CA GLN A 432 -7.41 77.79 29.77
C GLN A 432 -8.30 78.84 29.07
N HIS A 433 -8.31 78.80 27.74
CA HIS A 433 -9.48 79.22 26.96
C HIS A 433 -10.08 78.00 26.26
N ALA A 434 -11.33 77.72 26.63
CA ALA A 434 -12.17 76.73 25.99
C ALA A 434 -12.45 77.09 24.52
N ARG A 435 -12.39 76.10 23.63
CA ARG A 435 -13.18 76.11 22.40
C ARG A 435 -13.65 74.71 22.07
N ALA A 436 -14.96 74.55 22.08
CA ALA A 436 -15.70 73.43 21.56
C ALA A 436 -15.49 73.30 20.05
N GLY A 437 -15.46 72.06 19.56
CA GLY A 437 -15.44 71.73 18.14
C GLY A 437 -15.84 70.27 17.94
N ALA A 438 -17.13 70.06 17.73
CA ALA A 438 -17.72 68.79 17.30
C ALA A 438 -17.41 68.51 15.81
N GLY A 439 -17.35 67.23 15.45
CA GLY A 439 -17.21 66.74 14.07
C GLY A 439 -16.70 65.30 14.08
N SER A 440 -17.58 64.32 14.32
CA SER A 440 -18.26 63.53 13.29
C SER A 440 -17.31 62.65 12.47
N CYS A 441 -17.33 61.34 12.73
CA CYS A 441 -17.05 60.35 11.70
C CYS A 441 -17.94 59.13 11.94
N MET A 442 -18.99 59.04 11.12
CA MET A 442 -19.98 57.98 11.09
C MET A 442 -19.45 56.81 10.25
N SER A 443 -19.80 55.61 10.69
CA SER A 443 -19.64 54.32 10.03
C SER A 443 -20.17 54.24 8.59
N ARG A 444 -19.52 53.37 7.79
CA ARG A 444 -20.09 52.35 6.87
C ARG A 444 -18.91 51.57 6.28
N VAL A 445 -18.67 50.29 6.62
CA VAL A 445 -19.35 49.06 6.18
C VAL A 445 -19.50 49.00 4.65
N VAL A 446 -18.85 48.01 4.01
CA VAL A 446 -19.43 47.01 3.09
C VAL A 446 -18.31 46.22 2.37
N LEU A 447 -18.43 44.89 2.48
CA LEU A 447 -18.05 43.78 1.59
C LEU A 447 -16.87 43.89 0.59
N LEU A 448 -15.97 42.90 0.67
CA LEU A 448 -16.01 41.70 -0.18
C LEU A 448 -15.41 40.51 0.56
#